data_AF-A0A284VQG4-F1
#
_entry.id   AF-A0A284VQG4-F1
#
_cell.length_a   1.000
_cell.length_b   1.000
_cell.length_c   1.000
_cell.angle_alpha   90.00
_cell.angle_beta   90.00
_cell.angle_gamma   90.00
#
_symmetry.space_group_name_H-M   'P 1'
#
loop_
_entity.id
_entity.type
_entity.pdbx_description
1 polymer ?
#
loop_
_entity_poly.entity_id
_entity_poly.type
_entity_poly.pdbx_seq_one_letter_code
_entity_poly.pdbx_strand_id
1 'polypeptide(L)'
;MKVAKKGGRAKSSKMVTVLCSICGMDMDCPESMLSAERHFCERCTDLLAEGYKPEELKMDKKSLAKYFRRCDDIAEELLDLTFYGFWKKMKDKEISKEELAREFYIHGASSMLGFLISTGMPPPFLDDLEEAIREGKRGMVK
;
A
#
# COMPACT_ATOMS: atom_id res chain seq x y z
N MET A 1 -37.28 16.84 -42.94
CA MET A 1 -37.28 15.83 -41.85
C MET A 1 -36.30 16.30 -40.77
N LYS A 2 -36.77 16.59 -39.56
CA LYS A 2 -35.92 17.05 -38.44
C LYS A 2 -35.41 15.83 -37.68
N VAL A 3 -34.10 15.60 -37.68
CA VAL A 3 -33.45 14.52 -36.94
C VAL A 3 -33.27 14.97 -35.49
N ALA A 4 -34.06 14.41 -34.58
CA ALA A 4 -33.91 14.62 -33.15
C ALA A 4 -32.69 13.86 -32.64
N LYS A 5 -31.63 14.58 -32.27
CA LYS A 5 -30.51 14.05 -31.48
C LYS A 5 -31.04 13.65 -30.09
N LYS A 6 -31.25 12.35 -29.86
CA LYS A 6 -31.45 11.79 -28.50
C LYS A 6 -30.13 11.93 -27.74
N GLY A 7 -30.00 13.00 -26.98
CA GLY A 7 -29.01 13.11 -25.92
C GLY A 7 -29.33 12.12 -24.81
N GLY A 8 -28.70 10.94 -24.86
CA GLY A 8 -28.70 10.01 -23.74
C GLY A 8 -27.86 10.58 -22.61
N ARG A 9 -28.50 11.22 -21.63
CA ARG A 9 -27.90 11.46 -20.31
C ARG A 9 -27.61 10.08 -19.70
N ALA A 10 -26.34 9.70 -19.61
CA ALA A 10 -25.95 8.57 -18.78
C ALA A 10 -26.43 8.87 -17.35
N LYS A 11 -27.41 8.10 -16.87
CA LYS A 11 -27.80 8.14 -15.45
C LYS A 11 -26.55 7.75 -14.68
N SER A 12 -26.03 8.64 -13.84
CA SER A 12 -24.99 8.30 -12.86
C SER A 12 -25.51 7.12 -12.05
N SER A 13 -24.93 5.94 -12.26
CA SER A 13 -25.25 4.76 -11.46
C SER A 13 -24.95 5.07 -10.00
N LYS A 14 -25.92 4.82 -9.12
CA LYS A 14 -25.65 4.88 -7.69
C LYS A 14 -24.59 3.85 -7.36
N MET A 15 -23.57 4.30 -6.63
CA MET A 15 -22.47 3.47 -6.15
C MET A 15 -22.77 3.10 -4.69
N VAL A 16 -22.52 1.85 -4.33
CA VAL A 16 -22.63 1.34 -2.96
C VAL A 16 -21.33 0.67 -2.56
N THR A 17 -20.96 0.82 -1.29
CA THR A 17 -19.75 0.19 -0.76
C THR A 17 -20.03 -1.28 -0.42
N VAL A 18 -19.22 -2.18 -0.96
CA VAL A 18 -19.27 -3.64 -0.71
C VAL A 18 -17.88 -4.16 -0.38
N LEU A 19 -17.78 -5.35 0.21
CA LEU A 19 -16.51 -5.99 0.51
C LEU A 19 -16.05 -6.87 -0.67
N CYS A 20 -14.76 -6.76 -1.02
CA CYS A 20 -14.13 -7.70 -1.95
C CYS A 20 -14.16 -9.11 -1.35
N SER A 21 -14.67 -10.08 -2.12
CA SER A 21 -14.83 -11.47 -1.71
C SER A 21 -13.49 -12.21 -1.55
N ILE A 22 -12.37 -11.63 -2.00
CA ILE A 22 -11.02 -12.22 -1.91
C ILE A 22 -10.24 -11.59 -0.77
N CYS A 23 -9.99 -10.27 -0.82
CA CYS A 23 -9.13 -9.59 0.16
C CYS A 23 -9.90 -8.94 1.32
N GLY A 24 -11.23 -8.84 1.25
CA GLY A 24 -12.05 -8.24 2.30
C GLY A 24 -11.91 -6.73 2.45
N MET A 25 -11.33 -6.03 1.46
CA MET A 25 -11.28 -4.56 1.44
C MET A 25 -12.60 -3.97 0.92
N ASP A 26 -12.97 -2.80 1.44
CA ASP A 26 -14.12 -2.03 0.97
C ASP A 26 -13.87 -1.52 -0.46
N MET A 27 -14.90 -1.57 -1.31
CA MET A 27 -14.86 -1.11 -2.70
C MET A 27 -16.21 -0.53 -3.13
N ASP A 28 -16.19 0.46 -4.02
CA ASP A 28 -17.40 1.02 -4.60
C ASP A 28 -17.89 0.16 -5.78
N CYS A 29 -19.13 -0.31 -5.68
CA CYS A 29 -19.77 -1.16 -6.68
C CYS A 29 -21.07 -0.49 -7.18
N PRO A 30 -21.31 -0.45 -8.50
CA PRO A 30 -22.59 0.01 -9.03
C PRO A 30 -23.73 -0.85 -8.48
N GLU A 31 -24.85 -0.24 -8.11
CA GLU A 31 -26.04 -0.98 -7.61
C GLU A 31 -26.48 -2.10 -8.57
N SER A 32 -26.28 -1.92 -9.88
CA SER A 32 -26.61 -2.92 -10.91
C SER A 32 -25.79 -4.22 -10.81
N MET A 33 -24.65 -4.17 -10.13
CA MET A 33 -23.73 -5.30 -9.97
C MET A 33 -23.90 -6.02 -8.63
N LEU A 34 -24.76 -5.53 -7.73
CA LEU A 34 -25.02 -6.14 -6.41
C LEU A 34 -25.60 -7.55 -6.48
N SER A 35 -26.21 -7.92 -7.61
CA SER A 35 -26.76 -9.26 -7.82
C SER A 35 -25.68 -10.31 -8.11
N ALA A 36 -24.43 -9.90 -8.31
CA ALA A 36 -23.31 -10.83 -8.48
C ALA A 36 -23.03 -11.59 -7.18
N GLU A 37 -22.77 -12.89 -7.29
CA GLU A 37 -22.47 -13.75 -6.13
C GLU A 37 -21.12 -13.38 -5.47
N ARG A 38 -20.20 -12.79 -6.24
CA ARG A 38 -18.88 -12.38 -5.78
C ARG A 38 -18.53 -11.01 -6.34
N HIS A 39 -17.85 -10.21 -5.52
CA HIS A 39 -17.34 -8.90 -5.89
C HIS A 39 -15.83 -8.89 -5.74
N PHE A 40 -15.11 -8.45 -6.77
CA PHE A 40 -13.65 -8.36 -6.74
C PHE A 40 -13.24 -6.90 -6.91
N CYS A 41 -12.33 -6.44 -6.06
CA CYS A 41 -11.71 -5.14 -6.27
C CYS A 41 -10.78 -5.20 -7.49
N GLU A 42 -10.46 -4.03 -8.04
CA GLU A 42 -9.58 -3.88 -9.20
C GLU A 42 -8.25 -4.62 -8.99
N ARG A 43 -7.57 -4.37 -7.86
CA ARG A 43 -6.34 -5.06 -7.48
C ARG A 43 -6.44 -6.59 -7.54
N CYS A 44 -7.50 -7.18 -6.97
CA CYS A 44 -7.67 -8.63 -7.01
C CYS A 44 -7.94 -9.13 -8.42
N THR A 45 -8.64 -8.34 -9.24
CA THR A 45 -8.91 -8.67 -10.64
C THR A 45 -7.61 -8.70 -11.45
N ASP A 46 -6.74 -7.72 -11.27
CA ASP A 46 -5.44 -7.64 -11.96
C ASP A 46 -4.52 -8.80 -11.56
N LEU A 47 -4.42 -9.09 -10.26
CA LEU A 47 -3.60 -10.20 -9.77
C LEU A 47 -4.11 -11.57 -10.24
N LEU A 48 -5.42 -11.75 -10.36
CA LEU A 48 -5.99 -12.95 -10.98
C LEU A 48 -5.61 -13.04 -12.47
N ALA A 49 -5.58 -11.91 -13.19
CA ALA A 49 -5.16 -11.87 -14.58
C ALA A 49 -3.66 -12.17 -14.77
N GLU A 50 -2.83 -11.85 -13.77
CA GLU A 50 -1.41 -12.22 -13.71
C GLU A 50 -1.16 -13.69 -13.31
N GLY A 51 -2.20 -14.43 -12.93
CA GLY A 51 -2.13 -15.87 -12.65
C GLY A 51 -2.04 -16.25 -11.17
N TYR A 52 -2.17 -15.30 -10.26
CA TYR A 52 -2.26 -15.58 -8.83
C TYR A 52 -3.58 -16.29 -8.47
N LYS A 53 -3.55 -17.16 -7.46
CA LYS A 53 -4.75 -17.85 -6.98
C LYS A 53 -5.46 -17.03 -5.90
N PRO A 54 -6.82 -17.07 -5.82
CA PRO A 54 -7.57 -16.35 -4.79
C PRO A 54 -7.11 -16.62 -3.36
N GLU A 55 -6.62 -17.83 -3.06
CA GLU A 55 -6.12 -18.21 -1.74
C GLU A 55 -4.83 -17.48 -1.35
N GLU A 56 -4.00 -17.13 -2.34
CA GLU A 56 -2.75 -16.38 -2.15
C GLU A 56 -3.02 -14.89 -1.87
N LEU A 57 -4.21 -14.42 -2.26
CA LEU A 57 -4.64 -13.03 -2.14
C LEU A 57 -5.47 -12.76 -0.87
N LYS A 58 -5.83 -13.82 -0.12
CA LYS A 58 -6.55 -13.71 1.15
C LYS A 58 -5.62 -13.19 2.23
N MET A 59 -5.73 -11.90 2.53
CA MET A 59 -5.05 -11.28 3.66
C MET A 59 -6.00 -11.16 4.85
N ASP A 60 -6.11 -12.22 5.65
CA ASP A 60 -6.82 -12.08 6.93
C ASP A 60 -5.93 -11.31 7.94
N LYS A 61 -6.56 -10.54 8.85
CA LYS A 61 -5.84 -9.71 9.85
C LYS A 61 -4.91 -10.53 10.76
N LYS A 62 -5.20 -11.81 11.03
CA LYS A 62 -4.33 -12.70 11.82
C LYS A 62 -3.13 -13.19 11.00
N SER A 63 -3.28 -13.33 9.69
CA SER A 63 -2.19 -13.62 8.77
C SER A 63 -1.22 -12.44 8.68
N LEU A 64 -1.72 -11.20 8.61
CA LEU A 64 -0.91 -9.98 8.75
C LEU A 64 -0.09 -9.92 10.05
N ALA A 65 -0.69 -10.29 11.18
CA ALA A 65 -0.02 -10.36 12.49
C ALA A 65 1.23 -11.26 12.50
N LYS A 66 1.23 -12.34 11.70
CA LYS A 66 2.40 -13.23 11.57
C LYS A 66 3.52 -12.60 10.76
N TYR A 67 3.19 -11.73 9.81
CA TYR A 67 4.18 -11.01 9.02
C TYR A 67 4.80 -9.86 9.81
N PHE A 68 4.07 -9.19 10.72
CA PHE A 68 4.64 -8.11 11.53
C PHE A 68 5.86 -8.55 12.35
N ARG A 69 5.80 -9.70 13.03
CA ARG A 69 6.98 -10.22 13.75
C ARG A 69 8.18 -10.43 12.82
N ARG A 70 7.94 -11.00 11.64
CA ARG A 70 9.00 -11.20 10.63
C ARG A 70 9.52 -9.87 10.07
N CYS A 71 8.67 -8.87 9.91
CA CYS A 71 9.06 -7.53 9.49
C CYS A 71 9.91 -6.84 10.58
N ASP A 72 9.57 -7.03 11.85
CA ASP A 72 10.36 -6.52 12.98
C ASP A 72 11.74 -7.19 13.00
N ASP A 73 11.81 -8.52 12.86
CA ASP A 73 13.08 -9.26 12.79
C ASP A 73 13.95 -8.76 11.61
N ILE A 74 13.35 -8.58 10.43
CA ILE A 74 14.05 -8.05 9.25
C ILE A 74 14.51 -6.61 9.49
N ALA A 75 13.69 -5.78 10.13
CA ALA A 75 14.03 -4.39 10.42
C ALA A 75 15.17 -4.30 11.43
N GLU A 76 15.18 -5.14 12.47
CA GLU A 76 16.29 -5.25 13.43
C GLU A 76 17.59 -5.68 12.75
N GLU A 77 17.55 -6.73 11.92
CA GLU A 77 18.73 -7.18 11.16
C GLU A 77 19.25 -6.09 10.21
N LEU A 78 18.35 -5.38 9.52
CA LEU A 78 18.73 -4.24 8.66
C LEU A 78 19.35 -3.10 9.47
N LEU A 79 18.80 -2.83 10.65
CA LEU A 79 19.32 -1.82 11.55
C LEU A 79 20.74 -2.19 11.96
N ASP A 80 20.98 -3.42 12.40
CA ASP A 80 22.33 -3.89 12.79
C ASP A 80 23.34 -3.77 11.65
N LEU A 81 22.94 -4.11 10.41
CA LEU A 81 23.81 -4.02 9.24
C LEU A 81 24.15 -2.57 8.85
N THR A 82 23.18 -1.66 8.92
CA THR A 82 23.33 -0.29 8.39
C THR A 82 23.72 0.73 9.46
N PHE A 83 23.24 0.55 10.69
CA PHE A 83 23.40 1.50 11.79
C PHE A 83 24.85 1.70 12.18
N TYR A 84 25.62 0.62 12.41
CA TYR A 84 27.01 0.74 12.87
C TYR A 84 27.89 1.48 11.87
N GLY A 85 27.70 1.22 10.58
CA GLY A 85 28.43 1.90 9.50
C GLY A 85 28.09 3.38 9.42
N PHE A 86 26.81 3.73 9.58
CA PHE A 86 26.36 5.12 9.56
C PHE A 86 26.75 5.87 10.84
N TRP A 87 26.57 5.26 12.01
CA TRP A 87 26.96 5.83 13.30
C TRP A 87 28.44 6.17 13.35
N LYS A 88 29.32 5.30 12.85
CA LYS A 88 30.77 5.57 12.80
C LYS A 88 31.09 6.84 11.99
N LYS A 89 30.29 7.19 10.97
CA LYS A 89 30.46 8.41 10.16
C LYS A 89 29.88 9.66 10.82
N MET A 90 28.93 9.50 11.73
CA MET A 90 28.18 10.60 12.32
C MET A 90 28.62 10.96 13.74
N LYS A 91 29.15 9.99 14.50
CA LYS A 91 29.49 10.16 15.93
C LYS A 91 30.50 11.28 16.24
N ASP A 92 31.36 11.60 15.28
CA ASP A 92 32.43 12.60 15.43
C ASP A 92 32.04 13.96 14.81
N LYS A 93 30.82 14.07 14.26
CA LYS A 93 30.31 15.34 13.72
C LYS A 93 29.65 16.15 14.84
N GLU A 94 29.96 17.44 14.91
CA GLU A 94 29.20 18.37 15.75
C GLU A 94 27.86 18.67 15.09
N ILE A 95 26.86 17.84 15.41
CA ILE A 95 25.46 18.05 15.01
C ILE A 95 24.55 17.98 16.23
N SER A 96 23.43 18.70 16.16
CA SER A 96 22.43 18.64 17.22
C SER A 96 21.80 17.24 17.31
N LYS A 97 21.28 16.88 18.48
CA LYS A 97 20.58 15.60 18.66
C LYS A 97 19.36 15.46 17.73
N GLU A 98 18.69 16.57 17.46
CA GLU A 98 17.51 16.61 16.61
C GLU A 98 17.88 16.38 15.14
N GLU A 99 18.96 16.99 14.68
CA GLU A 99 19.51 16.78 13.34
C GLU A 99 20.05 15.35 13.18
N LEU A 100 20.73 14.83 14.20
CA LEU A 100 21.18 13.45 14.24
C LEU A 100 20.01 12.47 14.12
N ALA A 101 18.92 12.69 14.87
CA ALA A 101 17.71 11.87 14.79
C ALA A 101 17.09 11.91 13.39
N ARG A 102 17.05 13.10 12.76
CA ARG A 102 16.55 13.27 11.39
C ARG A 102 17.38 12.51 10.37
N GLU A 103 18.71 12.59 10.47
CA GLU A 103 19.64 11.86 9.61
C GLU A 103 19.47 10.35 9.73
N PHE A 104 19.36 9.83 10.97
CA PHE A 104 19.11 8.41 11.21
C PHE A 104 17.76 7.96 10.65
N TYR A 105 16.70 8.76 10.82
CA TYR A 105 15.39 8.45 10.27
C TYR A 105 15.43 8.34 8.74
N ILE A 106 16.01 9.33 8.05
CA ILE A 106 16.13 9.34 6.58
C ILE A 106 16.97 8.15 6.10
N HIS A 107 18.08 7.87 6.78
CA HIS A 107 18.95 6.76 6.42
C HIS A 107 18.25 5.39 6.60
N GLY A 108 17.53 5.20 7.72
CA GLY A 108 16.74 3.99 7.97
C GLY A 108 15.64 3.80 6.93
N ALA A 109 14.87 4.86 6.64
CA ALA A 109 13.80 4.83 5.63
C ALA A 109 14.35 4.48 4.23
N SER A 110 15.46 5.09 3.83
CA SER A 110 16.09 4.84 2.54
C SER A 110 16.63 3.41 2.43
N SER A 111 17.20 2.88 3.52
CA SER A 111 17.73 1.51 3.57
C SER A 111 16.61 0.47 3.47
N MET A 112 15.51 0.68 4.20
CA MET A 112 14.33 -0.16 4.10
C MET A 112 13.76 -0.14 2.67
N LEU A 113 13.61 1.05 2.07
CA LEU A 113 13.13 1.19 0.70
C LEU A 113 14.03 0.46 -0.31
N GLY A 114 15.35 0.63 -0.18
CA GLY A 114 16.32 -0.07 -1.02
C GLY A 114 16.23 -1.59 -0.90
N PHE A 115 16.02 -2.11 0.32
CA PHE A 115 15.80 -3.52 0.56
C PHE A 115 14.54 -4.04 -0.15
N LEU A 116 13.42 -3.33 -0.02
CA LEU A 116 12.17 -3.69 -0.69
C LEU A 116 12.33 -3.73 -2.21
N ILE A 117 12.98 -2.72 -2.80
CA ILE A 117 13.28 -2.70 -4.24
C ILE A 117 14.18 -3.89 -4.63
N SER A 118 15.23 -4.18 -3.85
CA SER A 118 16.19 -5.24 -4.15
C SER A 118 15.61 -6.65 -4.08
N THR A 119 14.54 -6.84 -3.30
CA THR A 119 13.84 -8.12 -3.15
C THR A 119 12.76 -8.34 -4.20
N GLY A 120 12.72 -7.49 -5.24
CA GLY A 120 11.82 -7.64 -6.37
C GLY A 120 10.43 -7.04 -6.15
N MET A 121 10.28 -6.14 -5.18
CA MET A 121 9.03 -5.42 -4.99
C MET A 121 8.76 -4.54 -6.22
N PRO A 122 7.63 -4.70 -6.91
CA PRO A 122 7.40 -4.05 -8.19
C PRO A 122 7.20 -2.53 -8.00
N PRO A 123 7.69 -1.69 -8.93
CA PRO A 123 7.59 -0.23 -8.86
C PRO A 123 6.21 0.37 -8.52
N PRO A 124 5.06 -0.20 -8.97
CA PRO A 124 3.73 0.32 -8.62
C PRO A 124 3.44 0.35 -7.11
N PHE A 125 4.11 -0.50 -6.31
CA PHE A 125 4.00 -0.45 -4.86
C PHE A 125 4.58 0.84 -4.25
N LEU A 126 5.54 1.48 -4.92
CA LEU A 126 6.07 2.78 -4.49
C LEU A 126 5.03 3.90 -4.68
N ASP A 127 4.25 3.81 -5.75
CA ASP A 127 3.14 4.74 -6.02
C ASP A 127 2.02 4.53 -4.97
N ASP A 128 1.70 3.28 -4.64
CA ASP A 128 0.74 2.93 -3.57
C ASP A 128 1.23 3.33 -2.18
N LEU A 129 2.53 3.21 -1.91
CA LEU A 129 3.14 3.63 -0.64
C LEU A 129 3.09 5.15 -0.48
N GLU A 130 3.29 5.90 -1.57
CA GLU A 130 3.17 7.36 -1.54
C GLU A 130 1.72 7.80 -1.26
N GLU A 131 0.73 7.12 -1.85
CA GLU A 131 -0.70 7.35 -1.56
C GLU A 131 -1.04 6.96 -0.11
N ALA A 132 -0.55 5.82 0.39
CA ALA A 132 -0.75 5.39 1.78
C ALA A 132 -0.12 6.36 2.80
N ILE A 133 1.08 6.89 2.51
CA ILE A 133 1.71 7.93 3.34
C ILE A 133 0.89 9.22 3.30
N ARG A 134 0.36 9.61 2.13
CA ARG A 134 -0.48 10.80 1.96
C ARG A 134 -1.78 10.68 2.73
N GLU A 135 -2.44 9.52 2.72
CA GLU A 135 -3.64 9.25 3.51
C GLU A 135 -3.35 9.22 5.01
N GLY A 136 -2.26 8.57 5.43
CA GLY A 136 -1.82 8.57 6.83
C GLY A 136 -1.59 9.99 7.38
N LYS A 137 -0.95 10.86 6.59
CA LYS A 137 -0.77 12.28 6.94
C LYS A 137 -2.10 13.04 7.06
N ARG A 138 -3.11 12.74 6.24
CA ARG A 138 -4.44 13.36 6.37
C ARG A 138 -5.17 12.90 7.64
N GLY A 139 -4.96 11.66 8.07
CA GLY A 139 -5.54 11.12 9.31
C GLY A 139 -4.95 11.70 10.59
N MET A 140 -3.69 12.15 10.57
CA MET A 140 -3.00 12.75 11.72
C MET A 140 -3.34 14.22 11.98
N VAL A 141 -4.10 14.87 11.08
CA VAL A 141 -4.53 16.29 11.21
C VAL A 141 -5.95 16.40 11.81
N LYS A 142 -6.38 15.40 12.60
CA LYS A 142 -7.62 15.46 13.39
C LYS A 142 -7.33 15.50 14.88
#